data_AF-A0AAW4BI22-F1
#
_entry.id   AF-A0AAW4BI22-F1
#
_cell.length_a   1.000
_cell.length_b   1.000
_cell.length_c   1.000
_cell.angle_alpha   90.00
_cell.angle_beta   90.00
_cell.angle_gamma   90.00
#
_symmetry.space_group_name_H-M   'P 1'
#
loop_
_entity.id
_entity.type
_entity.pdbx_description
1 polymer ?
#
loop_
_entity_poly.entity_id
_entity_poly.type
_entity_poly.pdbx_seq_one_letter_code
_entity_poly.pdbx_strand_id
1 'polypeptide(L)' 'MKFSVLMSLYDKESPRYYRECLESLASQSLQADEVVVVFDGPISVELKEITSSWTELLN' A
#
# COMPACT_ATOMS: atom_id res chain seq x y z
N MET A 1 -13.09 -12.83 11.06
CA MET A 1 -13.81 -11.59 10.70
C MET A 1 -13.20 -11.12 9.41
N LYS A 2 -14.00 -10.74 8.42
CA LYS A 2 -13.46 -10.21 7.16
C LYS A 2 -13.34 -8.69 7.25
N PHE A 3 -12.23 -8.14 6.80
CA PHE A 3 -12.03 -6.69 6.74
C PHE A 3 -11.06 -6.29 5.64
N SER A 4 -11.22 -5.07 5.16
CA SER A 4 -10.35 -4.46 4.16
C SER A 4 -9.62 -3.26 4.76
N VAL A 5 -8.42 -2.99 4.26
CA VAL A 5 -7.66 -1.77 4.56
C VAL A 5 -7.75 -0.84 3.36
N LEU A 6 -8.21 0.39 3.59
CA LEU A 6 -8.27 1.44 2.57
C LEU A 6 -7.25 2.52 2.93
N MET A 7 -6.40 2.89 1.97
CA MET A 7 -5.44 3.99 2.13
C MET A 7 -5.37 4.87 0.88
N SER A 8 -5.20 6.17 1.08
CA SER A 8 -4.94 7.14 0.02
C SER A 8 -3.44 7.38 -0.13
N LEU A 9 -2.94 7.37 -1.36
CA LEU A 9 -1.57 7.71 -1.70
C LEU A 9 -1.59 8.98 -2.57
N TYR A 10 -0.78 9.97 -2.22
CA TYR A 10 -0.59 11.20 -2.99
C TYR A 10 0.90 11.44 -3.23
N ASP A 11 1.22 12.26 -4.23
CA ASP A 11 2.59 12.39 -4.77
C ASP A 11 3.69 12.77 -3.76
N LYS A 12 3.34 13.51 -2.70
CA LYS A 12 4.33 14.00 -1.73
C LYS A 12 4.62 13.00 -0.61
N GLU A 13 4.04 11.81 -0.66
CA GLU A 13 4.37 10.75 0.29
C GLU A 13 5.81 10.29 0.14
N SER A 14 6.42 9.95 1.26
CA SER A 14 7.78 9.42 1.28
C SER A 14 7.77 7.97 0.80
N PRO A 15 8.54 7.63 -0.26
CA PRO A 15 8.66 6.25 -0.73
C PRO A 15 9.12 5.29 0.37
N ARG A 16 9.97 5.76 1.29
CA ARG A 16 10.44 4.98 2.43
C ARG A 16 9.29 4.64 3.39
N TYR A 17 8.52 5.64 3.82
CA TYR A 17 7.42 5.42 4.77
C TYR A 17 6.31 4.59 4.15
N TYR A 18 6.07 4.76 2.83
CA TYR A 18 5.12 3.93 2.12
C TYR A 18 5.55 2.46 2.10
N ARG A 19 6.82 2.14 1.81
CA ARG A 19 7.34 0.76 1.91
C ARG A 19 7.20 0.19 3.32
N GLU A 20 7.63 0.93 4.34
CA GLU A 20 7.52 0.51 5.75
C GLU A 20 6.05 0.25 6.14
N CYS A 21 5.10 1.04 5.62
CA CYS A 21 3.67 0.81 5.82
C CYS A 21 3.19 -0.51 5.18
N LEU A 22 3.58 -0.78 3.93
CA LEU A 22 3.22 -2.03 3.24
C LEU A 22 3.86 -3.27 3.90
N GLU A 23 5.11 -3.17 4.34
CA GLU A 23 5.79 -4.20 5.14
C GLU A 23 5.04 -4.49 6.44
N SER A 24 4.55 -3.43 7.11
CA SER A 24 3.74 -3.58 8.31
C SER A 24 2.43 -4.29 8.03
N LEU A 25 1.75 -3.97 6.91
CA LEU A 25 0.53 -4.66 6.49
C LEU A 25 0.77 -6.14 6.20
N ALA A 26 1.86 -6.47 5.49
CA ALA A 26 2.22 -7.85 5.19
C ALA A 26 2.56 -8.69 6.45
N SER A 27 3.05 -8.05 7.52
CA SER A 27 3.48 -8.72 8.76
C SER A 27 2.44 -8.71 9.89
N GLN A 28 1.21 -8.28 9.63
CA GLN A 28 0.17 -8.25 10.67
C GLN A 28 -0.20 -9.65 11.18
N SER A 29 -0.50 -9.74 12.48
CA SER A 29 -0.94 -10.99 13.12
C SER A 29 -2.27 -11.52 12.57
N LEU A 30 -3.10 -10.62 12.04
CA LEU A 30 -4.30 -10.93 11.28
C LEU A 30 -4.21 -10.19 9.95
N GLN A 31 -4.12 -10.95 8.86
CA GLN A 31 -4.04 -10.40 7.51
C GLN A 31 -5.38 -9.79 7.09
N ALA A 32 -5.33 -8.66 6.40
CA ALA A 32 -6.50 -8.10 5.75
C ALA A 32 -6.92 -9.00 4.58
N ASP A 33 -8.22 -9.09 4.30
CA ASP A 33 -8.72 -9.84 3.14
C ASP A 33 -8.50 -9.08 1.83
N GLU A 34 -8.29 -7.76 1.93
CA GLU A 34 -8.12 -6.86 0.81
C GLU A 34 -7.39 -5.59 1.28
N VAL A 35 -6.39 -5.16 0.51
CA VAL A 35 -5.76 -3.84 0.65
C VAL A 35 -6.05 -3.01 -0.59
N VAL A 36 -6.74 -1.88 -0.41
CA VAL A 36 -7.09 -0.95 -1.48
C VAL A 36 -6.27 0.33 -1.33
N VAL A 37 -5.43 0.61 -2.32
CA VAL A 37 -4.66 1.85 -2.40
C VAL A 37 -5.31 2.76 -3.45
N VAL A 38 -5.79 3.92 -3.03
CA VAL A 38 -6.39 4.92 -3.93
C VAL A 38 -5.35 5.99 -4.24
N PHE A 39 -5.07 6.19 -5.52
CA PHE A 39 -4.21 7.26 -5.98
C PHE A 39 -4.98 8.58 -6.02
N ASP A 40 -4.64 9.50 -5.12
CA ASP A 40 -5.23 10.83 -5.02
C ASP A 40 -4.49 11.82 -5.94
N GLY A 41 -4.76 11.68 -7.24
CA GLY A 41 -4.14 12.48 -8.30
C GLY A 41 -2.89 11.82 -8.92
N PRO A 42 -2.07 12.59 -9.64
CA PRO A 42 -0.82 12.09 -10.20
C PRO A 42 0.11 11.62 -9.08
N ILE A 43 0.73 10.46 -9.26
CA ILE A 43 1.71 9.91 -8.33
C ILE A 43 3.03 9.69 -9.08
N SER A 44 4.14 9.95 -8.39
CA SER A 44 5.50 9.69 -8.87
C SER A 44 5.70 8.25 -9.34
N VAL A 45 6.65 8.08 -10.26
CA VAL A 45 6.98 6.76 -10.82
C VAL A 45 7.46 5.82 -9.72
N GLU A 46 8.27 6.31 -8.78
CA GLU A 46 8.78 5.49 -7.67
C GLU A 46 7.67 4.95 -6.78
N LEU A 47 6.69 5.77 -6.41
CA LEU A 47 5.55 5.34 -5.61
C LEU A 47 4.69 4.31 -6.35
N LYS A 48 4.50 4.46 -7.67
CA LYS A 48 3.81 3.47 -8.51
C LYS A 48 4.57 2.15 -8.60
N GLU A 49 5.89 2.20 -8.73
CA GLU A 49 6.75 1.01 -8.74
C GLU A 49 6.65 0.26 -7.41
N ILE A 50 6.65 0.98 -6.29
CA ILE A 50 6.38 0.39 -4.97
C ILE A 50 5.00 -0.29 -4.99
N THR A 51 3.92 0.42 -5.31
CA THR A 51 2.58 -0.21 -5.30
C THR A 51 2.54 -1.48 -6.17
N SER A 52 3.18 -1.44 -7.34
CA SER A 52 3.25 -2.58 -8.26
C SER A 52 4.02 -3.76 -7.67
N SER A 53 5.17 -3.52 -7.01
CA SER A 53 5.97 -4.60 -6.40
C SER A 53 5.27 -5.30 -5.23
N TRP A 54 4.30 -4.63 -4.61
CA TRP A 54 3.56 -5.16 -3.45
C TRP A 54 2.21 -5.75 -3.83
N THR A 55 1.76 -5.62 -5.08
CA THR A 55 0.43 -6.07 -5.51
C THR A 55 0.26 -7.58 -5.32
N GLU A 56 1.25 -8.39 -5.73
CA GLU A 56 1.20 -9.87 -5.59
C GLU A 56 1.39 -10.37 -4.14
N LEU A 57 1.97 -9.54 -3.26
CA LEU A 57 2.28 -9.94 -1.89
C LEU A 57 1.12 -9.63 -0.93
N LEU A 58 0.35 -8.59 -1.23
CA LEU A 58 -0.78 -8.13 -0.43
C LEU A 58 -2.14 -8.50 -1.04
N ASN A 59 -2.16 -9.12 -2.23
CA ASN A 59 -3.32 -9.75 -2.88
C ASN A 59 -2.91 -10.83 -3.90
#